data_AF-A0A2L2Z3T4-F1
#
_entry.id   AF-A0A2L2Z3T4-F1
#
_cell.length_a   1.000
_cell.length_b   1.000
_cell.length_c   1.000
_cell.angle_alpha   90.00
_cell.angle_beta   90.00
_cell.angle_gamma   90.00
#
_symmetry.space_group_name_H-M   'P 1'
#
loop_
_entity.id
_entity.type
_entity.pdbx_description
1 polymer ?
#
loop_
_entity_poly.entity_id
_entity_poly.type
_entity_poly.pdbx_seq_one_letter_code
_entity_poly.pdbx_strand_id
1 'polypeptide(L)' 'YHKITCVKFLPRPTEANYVMIFKGHGCYSFVGNIFCLLALFLGIGCLYVGTVVHELVHALGLFHEQ' A
#
# COMPACT_ATOMS: atom_id res chain seq x y z
N TYR A 1 4.31 11.91 0.73
CA TYR A 1 3.06 12.10 -0.03
C TYR A 1 2.20 13.24 0.54
N HIS A 2 1.99 13.38 1.86
CA HIS A 2 1.11 14.44 2.43
C HIS A 2 1.33 15.90 1.98
N LYS A 3 2.54 16.26 1.53
CA LYS A 3 2.88 17.63 1.06
C LYS A 3 2.46 17.90 -0.38
N ILE A 4 2.26 16.84 -1.17
CA ILE A 4 2.11 16.90 -2.62
C ILE A 4 0.87 16.15 -3.14
N THR A 5 0.15 15.44 -2.25
CA THR A 5 -1.12 14.79 -2.55
C THR A 5 -2.14 15.07 -1.45
N CYS A 6 -3.43 14.95 -1.79
CA CYS A 6 -4.53 15.02 -0.83
C CYS A 6 -4.75 13.71 -0.06
N VAL A 7 -4.04 12.62 -0.41
CA VAL A 7 -4.20 11.29 0.20
C VAL A 7 -3.71 11.28 1.64
N LYS A 8 -4.51 10.71 2.55
CA LYS A 8 -4.17 10.47 3.95
C LYS A 8 -4.30 8.98 4.25
N PHE A 9 -3.28 8.42 4.91
CA PHE A 9 -3.36 7.08 5.50
C PHE A 9 -3.56 7.27 6.99
N LEU A 10 -4.61 6.64 7.53
CA LEU A 10 -5.00 6.74 8.93
C LEU A 10 -5.03 5.34 9.53
N PRO A 11 -4.70 5.18 10.83
CA PRO A 11 -4.95 3.93 11.54
C PRO A 11 -6.43 3.59 11.45
N ARG A 12 -6.74 2.35 11.07
CA ARG A 12 -8.11 1.87 10.88
C ARG A 12 -8.80 1.65 12.23
N PRO A 13 -9.88 2.37 12.56
CA PRO A 13 -10.79 1.97 13.64
C PRO A 13 -11.68 0.79 13.24
N THR A 14 -12.50 0.92 12.19
CA THR A 14 -13.59 -0.04 11.88
C THR A 14 -13.96 -0.11 10.39
N GLU A 15 -13.25 0.59 9.51
CA GLU A 15 -13.58 0.68 8.08
C GLU A 15 -13.61 -0.70 7.44
N ALA A 16 -14.59 -0.96 6.58
CA ALA A 16 -14.74 -2.25 5.93
C ALA A 16 -13.57 -2.56 4.97
N ASN A 17 -13.12 -1.53 4.24
CA ASN A 17 -12.00 -1.59 3.31
C ASN A 17 -10.76 -0.94 3.93
N TYR A 18 -9.64 -1.64 3.95
CA TYR A 18 -8.40 -1.11 4.49
C TYR A 18 -7.16 -1.80 3.91
N VAL A 19 -6.04 -1.10 4.00
CA VAL A 19 -4.72 -1.67 3.67
C VAL A 19 -4.12 -2.27 4.94
N MET A 20 -3.83 -3.57 4.91
CA MET A 20 -3.12 -4.27 5.97
C MET A 20 -1.63 -4.35 5.61
N ILE A 21 -0.79 -3.67 6.37
CA ILE A 21 0.67 -3.76 6.20
C ILE A 21 1.16 -5.02 6.92
N PHE A 22 1.73 -5.95 6.17
CA PHE A 22 2.14 -7.26 6.68
C PHE A 22 3.58 -7.60 6.29
N LYS A 23 4.34 -8.15 7.22
CA LYS A 23 5.70 -8.65 6.95
C LYS A 23 5.62 -10.04 6.32
N GLY A 24 5.78 -10.11 5.00
CA GLY A 24 5.74 -11.36 4.24
C GLY A 24 6.98 -11.57 3.37
N HIS A 25 6.80 -12.23 2.23
CA HIS A 25 7.86 -12.45 1.24
C HIS A 25 7.67 -11.51 0.04
N GLY A 26 8.76 -10.86 -0.41
CA GLY A 26 8.72 -9.88 -1.50
C GLY A 26 8.12 -8.52 -1.11
N CYS A 27 8.05 -7.64 -2.10
CA CYS A 27 7.41 -6.32 -2.02
C CYS A 27 6.29 -6.29 -3.08
N TYR A 28 5.03 -6.26 -2.65
CA TYR A 28 3.90 -6.14 -3.58
C TYR A 28 2.60 -5.73 -2.89
N SER A 29 1.67 -5.17 -3.67
CA SER A 29 0.26 -4.97 -3.36
C SER A 29 -0.58 -5.29 -4.60
N PHE A 30 -1.87 -5.59 -4.43
CA PHE A 30 -2.78 -5.52 -5.57
C PHE A 30 -3.07 -4.06 -5.97
N VAL A 31 -3.54 -3.89 -7.21
CA VAL A 31 -3.86 -2.58 -7.77
C VAL A 31 -5.31 -2.19 -7.44
N GLY A 32 -5.47 -1.11 -6.67
CA GLY A 32 -6.78 -0.52 -6.32
C GLY A 32 -7.54 -1.23 -5.18
N ASN A 33 -8.75 -0.73 -4.89
CA ASN A 33 -9.60 -1.25 -3.83
C ASN A 33 -10.43 -2.46 -4.30
N ILE A 34 -9.81 -3.63 -4.34
CA ILE A 34 -10.43 -4.86 -4.87
C ILE A 34 -10.89 -5.85 -3.80
N PHE A 35 -10.48 -5.67 -2.54
CA PHE A 35 -10.81 -6.55 -1.41
C PHE A 35 -11.12 -5.73 -0.16
N CYS A 36 -11.94 -6.25 0.76
CA CYS A 36 -12.17 -5.65 2.09
C CYS A 36 -10.86 -5.48 2.88
N LEU A 37 -9.94 -6.43 2.72
CA LEU A 37 -8.60 -6.36 3.25
C LEU A 37 -7.64 -6.43 2.07
N LEU A 38 -6.91 -5.36 1.84
CA LEU A 38 -5.83 -5.31 0.87
C LEU A 38 -4.49 -5.46 1.58
N ALA A 39 -3.81 -6.59 1.38
CA ALA A 39 -2.52 -6.83 2.00
C ALA A 39 -1.39 -6.13 1.21
N LEU A 40 -0.57 -5.38 1.94
CA LEU A 40 0.67 -4.78 1.45
C LEU A 40 1.84 -5.54 2.06
N PHE A 41 2.50 -6.34 1.24
CA PHE A 41 3.56 -7.25 1.67
C PHE A 41 4.90 -6.52 1.67
N LEU A 42 5.54 -6.45 2.84
CA LEU A 42 6.87 -5.86 3.01
C LEU A 42 7.83 -6.87 3.62
N GLY A 43 8.53 -7.59 2.75
CA GLY A 43 9.58 -8.52 3.13
C GLY A 43 10.93 -7.86 3.48
N ILE A 44 11.94 -8.72 3.67
CA ILE A 44 13.33 -8.28 3.87
C ILE A 44 13.77 -7.51 2.62
N GLY A 45 14.31 -6.31 2.81
CA GLY A 45 14.71 -5.42 1.72
C GLY A 45 13.60 -4.50 1.18
N CYS A 46 12.36 -4.58 1.70
CA CYS A 46 11.25 -3.72 1.24
C CYS A 46 11.04 -2.47 2.12
N LEU A 47 11.72 -2.35 3.25
CA LEU A 47 11.53 -1.26 4.23
C LEU A 47 12.26 0.05 3.85
N TYR A 48 12.42 0.30 2.55
CA TYR A 48 12.87 1.59 2.03
C TYR A 48 11.66 2.46 1.73
N VAL A 49 11.74 3.76 2.06
CA VAL A 49 10.62 4.70 1.86
C VAL A 49 10.09 4.67 0.43
N GLY A 50 10.97 4.60 -0.57
CA GLY A 50 10.59 4.52 -1.98
C GLY A 50 9.77 3.27 -2.31
N THR A 51 10.23 2.09 -1.86
CA THR A 51 9.52 0.81 -2.06
C THR A 51 8.16 0.81 -1.35
N VAL A 52 8.10 1.27 -0.11
CA VAL A 52 6.81 1.37 0.62
C VAL A 52 5.84 2.31 -0.11
N VAL A 53 6.32 3.44 -0.64
CA VAL A 53 5.49 4.36 -1.43
C VAL A 53 5.04 3.71 -2.74
N HIS A 54 5.90 2.97 -3.44
CA HIS A 54 5.55 2.22 -4.65
C HIS A 54 4.37 1.27 -4.40
N GLU A 55 4.43 0.47 -3.33
CA GLU A 55 3.34 -0.46 -2.99
C GLU A 55 2.05 0.25 -2.56
N LEU A 56 2.17 1.36 -1.82
CA LEU A 56 1.00 2.17 -1.47
C LEU A 56 0.36 2.81 -2.71
N VAL A 57 1.14 3.16 -3.72
CA VAL A 57 0.66 3.70 -4.99
C VAL A 57 -0.06 2.62 -5.81
N HIS A 58 0.39 1.36 -5.77
CA HIS A 58 -0.40 0.24 -6.28
C HIS A 58 -1.75 0.14 -5.58
N ALA A 59 -1.79 0.19 -4.25
CA ALA A 59 -3.05 0.16 -3.51
C ALA A 59 -4.01 1.32 -3.87
N LEU A 60 -3.48 2.47 -4.34
CA LEU A 60 -4.28 3.59 -4.84
C LEU A 60 -4.81 3.40 -6.27
N GLY A 61 -4.38 2.36 -6.98
CA GLY A 61 -4.89 2.00 -8.30
C GLY A 61 -3.95 2.28 -9.47
N LEU A 62 -2.67 2.57 -9.22
CA LEU A 62 -1.71 2.81 -10.29
C LEU A 62 -0.98 1.52 -10.69
N PHE A 63 -0.81 1.34 -12.00
CA PHE A 63 0.02 0.29 -12.58
C PHE A 63 1.46 0.75 -12.74
N HIS A 64 2.36 -0.18 -13.07
CA HIS A 64 3.67 0.19 -13.58
C HIS A 64 3.53 0.99 -14.87
N GLU A 65 4.43 1.95 -15.07
CA GLU A 65 4.45 2.82 -16.24
C GLU A 65 4.99 2.12 -17.51
N GLN A 66 5.84 1.11 -17.31
CA GLN A 66 6.43 0.24 -18.33
C GLN A 66 5.50 -0.91 -18.69
#